data_AF-A0A7X7J3B5-F1
#
_entry.id   AF-A0A7X7J3B5-F1
#
_cell.length_a   1.000
_cell.length_b   1.000
_cell.length_c   1.000
_cell.angle_alpha   90.00
_cell.angle_beta   90.00
_cell.angle_gamma   90.00
#
_symmetry.space_group_name_H-M   'P 1'
#
loop_
_entity.id
_entity.type
_entity.pdbx_description
1 polymer ?
#
loop_
_entity_poly.entity_id
_entity_poly.type
_entity_poly.pdbx_seq_one_letter_code
_entity_poly.pdbx_strand_id
1 'polypeptide(L)'
;MTRDEFRQAVFERDGHRCVVCGAPGADAHHILERRLFPDGGYYLDNGASLCEQHHIEAERTTLSVEEIRQACGIPESRKVLPPHLYDDQPYDKWGNPIMGNGMRTKGELFDDPSVQKILAEGGVLGLFTKYVRYPRTHHLPWSDSVVDDDRVIESLDAFVGEPIVVTVKMDGENTSLYNDYLHARSLSPRKHVSRDWIKSFHARIAHEIPEGWRICGENLFAEHTIHYRNLASYFYAFSVWNDKNVCLSWDESQEWFQLLGLAVVPVLYQGPWDEEMLRGLHKPVHDGCECEGYVVRVRKAFHYRDYRRCVGKYVRKGQVGRHDFWTGQVVRNELR
;
A
#
# COMPACT_ATOMS: atom_id res chain seq x y z
N MET A 1 -2.00 -8.84 25.68
CA MET A 1 -1.38 -9.59 26.80
C MET A 1 0.00 -9.02 27.07
N THR A 2 0.55 -9.24 28.27
CA THR A 2 1.99 -9.04 28.51
C THR A 2 2.80 -10.11 27.76
N ARG A 3 4.13 -9.93 27.67
CA ARG A 3 5.02 -10.92 27.04
C ARG A 3 4.92 -12.30 27.71
N ASP A 4 4.89 -12.32 29.04
CA ASP A 4 4.91 -13.56 29.81
C ASP A 4 3.57 -14.28 29.75
N GLU A 5 2.46 -13.53 29.83
CA GLU A 5 1.11 -14.05 29.59
C GLU A 5 0.97 -14.66 28.20
N PHE A 6 1.45 -13.95 27.16
CA PHE A 6 1.45 -14.46 25.79
C PHE A 6 2.24 -15.76 25.67
N ARG A 7 3.47 -15.79 26.23
CA ARG A 7 4.32 -16.98 26.19
C ARG A 7 3.64 -18.17 26.87
N GLN A 8 3.09 -17.97 28.06
CA GLN A 8 2.41 -19.01 28.81
C GLN A 8 1.18 -19.52 28.06
N ALA A 9 0.31 -18.62 27.61
CA ALA A 9 -0.92 -19.00 26.92
C ALA A 9 -0.66 -19.74 25.60
N VAL A 10 0.37 -19.36 24.84
CA VAL A 10 0.77 -20.06 23.60
C VAL A 10 1.23 -21.49 23.90
N PHE A 11 2.09 -21.68 24.90
CA PHE A 11 2.55 -23.02 25.27
C PHE A 11 1.43 -23.88 25.85
N GLU A 12 0.55 -23.32 26.66
CA GLU A 12 -0.61 -24.04 27.21
C GLU A 12 -1.56 -24.50 26.10
N ARG A 13 -1.90 -23.62 25.16
CA ARG A 13 -2.75 -23.94 24.00
C ARG A 13 -2.18 -25.10 23.17
N ASP A 14 -0.86 -25.08 22.95
CA ASP A 14 -0.18 -26.04 22.08
C ASP A 14 0.36 -27.28 22.85
N GLY A 15 0.01 -27.43 24.14
CA GLY A 15 0.43 -28.57 24.97
C GLY A 15 1.95 -28.66 25.16
N HIS A 16 2.65 -27.52 25.17
CA HIS A 16 4.11 -27.38 25.27
C HIS A 16 4.88 -28.11 24.15
N ARG A 17 4.24 -28.35 23.00
CA ARG A 17 4.84 -29.03 21.85
C ARG A 17 4.92 -28.10 20.66
N CYS A 18 5.89 -28.36 19.80
CA CYS A 18 5.97 -27.76 18.49
C CYS A 18 4.73 -28.17 17.69
N VAL A 19 3.96 -27.20 17.23
CA VAL A 19 2.72 -27.45 16.47
C VAL A 19 2.97 -28.16 15.13
N VAL A 20 4.19 -28.08 14.59
CA VAL A 20 4.55 -28.67 13.29
C VAL A 20 4.95 -30.14 13.40
N CYS A 21 5.77 -30.51 14.39
CA CYS A 21 6.34 -31.87 14.49
C CYS A 21 6.09 -32.60 15.81
N GLY A 22 5.47 -31.96 16.81
CA GLY A 22 5.17 -32.57 18.11
C GLY A 22 6.36 -32.69 19.08
N ALA A 23 7.58 -32.31 18.68
CA ALA A 23 8.74 -32.19 19.57
C ALA A 23 8.50 -31.16 20.69
N PRO A 24 9.30 -31.10 21.77
CA PRO A 24 9.16 -30.06 22.78
C PRO A 24 9.22 -28.64 22.16
N GLY A 25 8.29 -27.77 22.54
CA GLY A 25 8.28 -26.37 22.13
C GLY A 25 9.40 -25.61 22.82
N ALA A 26 10.20 -24.87 22.05
CA ALA A 26 11.33 -24.08 22.55
C ALA A 26 10.96 -22.60 22.73
N ASP A 27 10.17 -22.04 21.80
CA ASP A 27 9.79 -20.64 21.79
C ASP A 27 8.31 -20.43 21.46
N ALA A 28 7.74 -19.34 22.00
CA ALA A 28 6.42 -18.84 21.65
C ALA A 28 6.59 -17.85 20.49
N HIS A 29 6.62 -18.39 19.28
CA HIS A 29 6.88 -17.66 18.05
C HIS A 29 5.72 -16.75 17.69
N HIS A 30 6.01 -15.52 17.24
CA HIS A 30 5.00 -14.66 16.64
C HIS A 30 4.84 -14.98 15.15
N ILE A 31 3.65 -15.41 14.74
CA ILE A 31 3.33 -15.83 13.37
C ILE A 31 3.57 -14.66 12.38
N LEU A 32 3.04 -13.48 12.70
CA LEU A 32 3.43 -12.23 12.07
C LEU A 32 4.29 -11.40 13.04
N GLU A 33 5.32 -10.77 12.50
CA GLU A 33 6.29 -9.99 13.26
C GLU A 33 5.61 -8.89 14.09
N ARG A 34 5.84 -8.93 15.40
CA ARG A 34 5.22 -8.00 16.37
C ARG A 34 5.50 -6.53 16.08
N ARG A 35 6.64 -6.19 15.46
CA ARG A 35 6.97 -4.80 15.07
C ARG A 35 5.99 -4.20 14.06
N LEU A 36 5.20 -5.03 13.37
CA LEU A 36 4.13 -4.57 12.48
C LEU A 36 2.89 -4.07 13.26
N PHE A 37 2.75 -4.44 14.54
CA PHE A 37 1.60 -4.11 15.36
C PHE A 37 1.88 -2.87 16.22
N PRO A 38 0.97 -1.89 16.28
CA PRO A 38 1.17 -0.68 17.09
C PRO A 38 1.19 -0.95 18.60
N ASP A 39 0.57 -2.04 19.05
CA ASP A 39 0.44 -2.45 20.45
C ASP A 39 1.40 -3.59 20.86
N GLY A 40 2.32 -3.96 19.97
CA GLY A 40 3.32 -4.99 20.22
C GLY A 40 2.89 -6.43 19.89
N GLY A 41 1.69 -6.66 19.34
CA GLY A 41 1.37 -7.90 18.62
C GLY A 41 1.18 -9.17 19.46
N TYR A 42 1.04 -9.02 20.78
CA TYR A 42 0.88 -10.12 21.74
C TYR A 42 -0.57 -10.64 21.80
N TYR A 43 -1.00 -11.27 20.71
CA TYR A 43 -2.30 -11.92 20.55
C TYR A 43 -2.12 -13.43 20.53
N LEU A 44 -2.99 -14.20 21.20
CA LEU A 44 -2.86 -15.66 21.30
C LEU A 44 -2.84 -16.30 19.90
N ASP A 45 -3.72 -15.82 19.02
CA ASP A 45 -3.83 -16.29 17.63
C ASP A 45 -2.80 -15.67 16.67
N ASN A 46 -1.86 -14.87 17.19
CA ASN A 46 -0.61 -14.51 16.52
C ASN A 46 0.59 -15.28 17.10
N GLY A 47 0.37 -16.25 17.98
CA GLY A 47 1.42 -17.05 18.61
C GLY A 47 1.39 -18.51 18.17
N ALA A 48 2.56 -19.16 18.15
CA ALA A 48 2.72 -20.60 17.92
C ALA A 48 3.91 -21.16 18.71
N SER A 49 3.72 -22.29 19.38
CA SER A 49 4.81 -23.03 20.01
C SER A 49 5.61 -23.76 18.92
N LEU A 50 6.89 -23.40 18.78
CA LEU A 50 7.79 -24.00 17.79
C LEU A 50 9.05 -24.54 18.46
N CYS A 51 9.59 -25.65 17.94
CA CYS A 51 10.96 -26.07 18.30
C CYS A 51 11.98 -25.17 17.58
N GLU A 52 13.26 -25.27 17.94
CA GLU A 52 14.33 -24.44 17.38
C GLU A 52 14.38 -24.47 15.85
N GLN A 53 14.25 -25.67 15.25
CA GLN A 53 14.25 -25.83 13.80
C GLN A 53 13.10 -25.06 13.13
N HIS A 54 11.84 -25.34 13.52
CA HIS A 54 10.68 -24.70 12.90
C HIS A 54 10.60 -23.21 13.23
N HIS A 55 11.13 -22.78 14.38
CA HIS A 55 11.29 -21.36 14.69
C HIS A 55 12.17 -20.67 13.64
N ILE A 56 13.35 -21.24 13.34
CA ILE A 56 14.25 -20.70 12.32
C ILE A 56 13.62 -20.74 10.92
N GLU A 57 12.92 -21.82 10.56
CA GLU A 57 12.22 -21.93 9.27
C GLU A 57 11.11 -20.88 9.12
N ALA A 58 10.39 -20.58 10.20
CA ALA A 58 9.37 -19.52 10.23
C ALA A 58 9.98 -18.12 10.09
N GLU A 59 11.07 -17.84 10.82
CA GLU A 59 11.86 -16.60 10.69
C GLU A 59 12.41 -16.40 9.26
N ARG A 60 12.86 -17.49 8.64
CA ARG A 60 13.35 -17.52 7.24
C ARG A 60 12.22 -17.52 6.21
N THR A 61 10.96 -17.64 6.63
CA THR A 61 9.77 -17.74 5.77
C THR A 61 9.75 -18.97 4.85
N THR A 62 10.54 -20.00 5.16
CA THR A 62 10.50 -21.31 4.49
C THR A 62 9.39 -22.20 5.07
N LEU A 63 8.96 -21.90 6.30
CA LEU A 63 7.68 -22.32 6.86
C LEU A 63 6.74 -21.11 6.84
N SER A 64 5.61 -21.23 6.13
CA SER A 64 4.72 -20.10 5.88
C SER A 64 3.80 -19.79 7.07
N VAL A 65 3.31 -18.54 7.10
CA VAL A 65 2.32 -18.07 8.07
C VAL A 65 1.05 -18.95 8.08
N GLU A 66 0.58 -19.35 6.89
CA GLU A 66 -0.65 -20.14 6.78
C GLU A 66 -0.43 -21.60 7.19
N GLU A 67 0.73 -22.19 6.91
CA GLU A 67 1.09 -23.52 7.43
C GLU A 67 1.12 -23.52 8.96
N ILE A 68 1.68 -22.48 9.59
CA ILE A 68 1.71 -22.35 11.06
C ILE A 68 0.30 -22.18 11.62
N ARG A 69 -0.53 -21.30 11.03
CA ARG A 69 -1.92 -21.12 11.47
C ARG A 69 -2.72 -22.42 11.38
N GLN A 70 -2.58 -23.14 10.28
CA GLN A 70 -3.23 -24.43 10.08
C GLN A 70 -2.76 -25.45 11.13
N ALA A 71 -1.46 -25.53 11.40
CA ALA A 71 -0.90 -26.41 12.42
C ALA A 71 -1.40 -26.08 13.84
N CYS A 72 -1.62 -24.80 14.15
CA CYS A 72 -2.24 -24.35 15.40
C CYS A 72 -3.76 -24.56 15.46
N GLY A 73 -4.42 -24.95 14.35
CA GLY A 73 -5.87 -25.02 14.27
C GLY A 73 -6.57 -23.66 14.40
N ILE A 74 -5.91 -22.57 14.00
CA ILE A 74 -6.47 -21.21 14.02
C ILE A 74 -7.40 -21.04 12.81
N PRO A 75 -8.72 -20.87 12.99
CA PRO A 75 -9.63 -20.66 11.87
C PRO A 75 -9.49 -19.24 11.30
N GLU A 76 -9.90 -19.05 10.04
CA GLU A 76 -9.84 -17.73 9.38
C GLU A 76 -10.56 -16.63 10.17
N SER A 77 -11.66 -16.95 10.86
CA SER A 77 -12.41 -16.01 11.70
C SER A 77 -11.65 -15.49 12.94
N ARG A 78 -10.53 -16.12 13.30
CA ARG A 78 -9.66 -15.75 14.41
C ARG A 78 -8.29 -15.27 13.96
N LYS A 79 -8.09 -15.14 12.65
CA LYS A 79 -6.84 -14.66 12.07
C LYS A 79 -6.52 -13.26 12.58
N VAL A 80 -5.34 -13.11 13.17
CA VAL A 80 -4.81 -11.82 13.60
C VAL A 80 -3.95 -11.22 12.49
N LEU A 81 -4.23 -9.97 12.14
CA LEU A 81 -3.44 -9.15 11.23
C LEU A 81 -3.11 -7.80 11.87
N PRO A 82 -1.96 -7.19 11.57
CA PRO A 82 -1.71 -5.80 11.88
C PRO A 82 -2.79 -4.89 11.30
N PRO A 83 -3.23 -3.82 12.00
CA PRO A 83 -4.35 -2.97 11.58
C PRO A 83 -4.20 -2.32 10.20
N HIS A 84 -2.98 -2.26 9.65
CA HIS A 84 -2.68 -1.67 8.35
C HIS A 84 -2.50 -2.72 7.22
N LEU A 85 -2.52 -4.02 7.52
CA LEU A 85 -2.53 -5.11 6.53
C LEU A 85 -3.95 -5.61 6.26
N TYR A 86 -4.23 -6.04 5.03
CA TYR A 86 -5.57 -6.44 4.57
C TYR A 86 -5.63 -7.95 4.35
N ASP A 87 -6.79 -8.56 4.60
CA ASP A 87 -7.03 -10.01 4.52
C ASP A 87 -7.12 -10.55 3.08
N ASP A 88 -7.27 -9.67 2.09
CA ASP A 88 -7.37 -9.96 0.65
C ASP A 88 -6.10 -10.51 -0.02
N GLN A 89 -5.02 -10.68 0.73
CA GLN A 89 -3.79 -11.29 0.25
C GLN A 89 -2.99 -11.96 1.39
N PRO A 90 -2.20 -12.99 1.08
CA PRO A 90 -1.29 -13.59 2.03
C PRO A 90 -0.05 -12.72 2.29
N TYR A 91 0.57 -12.90 3.46
CA TYR A 91 1.82 -12.26 3.84
C TYR A 91 2.81 -13.29 4.38
N ASP A 92 4.10 -13.04 4.20
CA ASP A 92 5.10 -13.72 5.01
C ASP A 92 5.19 -13.13 6.43
N LYS A 93 5.99 -13.75 7.30
CA LYS A 93 6.19 -13.34 8.69
C LYS A 93 6.49 -11.83 8.82
N TRP A 94 7.25 -11.28 7.88
CA TRP A 94 7.76 -9.91 7.92
C TRP A 94 6.79 -8.89 7.32
N GLY A 95 5.57 -9.32 6.97
CA GLY A 95 4.54 -8.45 6.40
C GLY A 95 4.75 -8.16 4.91
N ASN A 96 5.54 -8.97 4.20
CA ASN A 96 5.68 -8.84 2.75
C ASN A 96 4.50 -9.53 2.05
N PRO A 97 3.72 -8.82 1.21
CA PRO A 97 2.65 -9.45 0.46
C PRO A 97 3.16 -10.54 -0.48
N ILE A 98 2.50 -11.70 -0.46
CA ILE A 98 2.75 -12.82 -1.35
C ILE A 98 1.75 -12.76 -2.51
N MET A 99 2.27 -12.76 -3.73
CA MET A 99 1.50 -12.73 -4.97
C MET A 99 1.06 -14.14 -5.37
N GLY A 100 0.01 -14.25 -6.18
CA GLY A 100 -0.54 -15.54 -6.63
C GLY A 100 0.42 -16.41 -7.46
N ASN A 101 1.53 -15.85 -7.95
CA ASN A 101 2.61 -16.58 -8.62
C ASN A 101 3.77 -16.96 -7.68
N GLY A 102 3.62 -16.79 -6.37
CA GLY A 102 4.64 -17.07 -5.36
C GLY A 102 5.70 -15.97 -5.17
N MET A 103 5.75 -14.97 -6.05
CA MET A 103 6.61 -13.79 -5.86
C MET A 103 6.10 -12.92 -4.71
N ARG A 104 6.97 -12.04 -4.20
CA ARG A 104 6.69 -11.18 -3.05
C ARG A 104 6.93 -9.72 -3.38
N THR A 105 6.12 -8.84 -2.81
CA THR A 105 6.42 -7.40 -2.81
C THR A 105 7.05 -6.97 -1.49
N LYS A 106 7.89 -5.95 -1.52
CA LYS A 106 8.59 -5.44 -0.34
C LYS A 106 7.59 -4.77 0.63
N GLY A 107 7.49 -5.31 1.84
CA GLY A 107 6.70 -4.77 2.95
C GLY A 107 7.47 -3.75 3.81
N GLU A 108 6.86 -3.31 4.91
CA GLU A 108 7.37 -2.25 5.79
C GLU A 108 8.76 -2.57 6.39
N LEU A 109 8.98 -3.83 6.77
CA LEU A 109 10.22 -4.27 7.42
C LEU A 109 11.26 -4.82 6.45
N PHE A 110 10.97 -4.84 5.13
CA PHE A 110 11.85 -5.48 4.15
C PHE A 110 13.29 -4.96 4.24
N ASP A 111 13.49 -3.64 4.24
CA ASP A 111 14.84 -3.03 4.23
C ASP A 111 15.54 -3.02 5.61
N ASP A 112 14.92 -3.59 6.65
CA ASP A 112 15.59 -3.74 7.95
C ASP A 112 16.78 -4.71 7.85
N PRO A 113 18.00 -4.34 8.31
CA PRO A 113 19.18 -5.21 8.17
C PRO A 113 19.03 -6.60 8.79
N SER A 114 18.28 -6.73 9.89
CA SER A 114 18.02 -8.02 10.54
C SER A 114 17.11 -8.91 9.69
N VAL A 115 16.13 -8.29 9.03
CA VAL A 115 15.18 -8.96 8.13
C VAL A 115 15.86 -9.35 6.81
N GLN A 116 16.67 -8.47 6.24
CA GLN A 116 17.46 -8.80 5.05
C GLN A 116 18.39 -10.00 5.30
N LYS A 117 19.06 -10.03 6.46
CA LYS A 117 19.95 -11.13 6.82
C LYS A 117 19.20 -12.47 6.89
N ILE A 118 18.08 -12.53 7.61
CA ILE A 118 17.36 -13.80 7.79
C ILE A 118 16.67 -14.28 6.50
N LEU A 119 16.16 -13.35 5.67
CA LEU A 119 15.63 -13.69 4.34
C LEU A 119 16.73 -14.19 3.39
N ALA A 120 17.95 -13.65 3.49
CA ALA A 120 19.10 -14.14 2.74
C ALA A 120 19.48 -15.57 3.16
N GLU A 121 19.53 -15.84 4.48
CA GLU A 121 19.77 -17.18 5.01
C GLU A 121 18.69 -18.20 4.60
N GLY A 122 17.45 -17.74 4.45
CA GLY A 122 16.35 -18.55 3.90
C GLY A 122 16.42 -18.78 2.39
N GLY A 123 17.29 -18.08 1.66
CA GLY A 123 17.39 -18.17 0.20
C GLY A 123 16.19 -17.61 -0.55
N VAL A 124 15.36 -16.78 0.11
CA VAL A 124 14.08 -16.29 -0.45
C VAL A 124 14.14 -14.90 -1.08
N LEU A 125 15.29 -14.21 -1.01
CA LEU A 125 15.45 -12.86 -1.59
C LEU A 125 15.17 -12.83 -3.10
N GLY A 126 15.47 -13.91 -3.83
CA GLY A 126 15.14 -14.04 -5.25
C GLY A 126 13.64 -14.09 -5.57
N LEU A 127 12.78 -14.27 -4.56
CA LEU A 127 11.33 -14.26 -4.71
C LEU A 127 10.75 -12.84 -4.67
N PHE A 128 11.54 -11.81 -4.38
CA PHE A 128 11.06 -10.44 -4.31
C PHE A 128 11.08 -9.78 -5.68
N THR A 129 9.93 -9.29 -6.11
CA THR A 129 9.88 -8.40 -7.27
C THR A 129 10.46 -7.04 -6.91
N LYS A 130 11.12 -6.40 -7.87
CA LYS A 130 11.52 -5.00 -7.76
C LYS A 130 10.33 -4.03 -7.85
N TYR A 131 9.18 -4.50 -8.34
CA TYR A 131 7.97 -3.68 -8.48
C TYR A 131 7.16 -3.63 -7.18
N VAL A 132 6.82 -2.43 -6.76
CA VAL A 132 6.12 -2.13 -5.50
C VAL A 132 4.71 -1.65 -5.81
N ARG A 133 3.70 -2.23 -5.15
CA ARG A 133 2.32 -1.75 -5.24
C ARG A 133 2.21 -0.34 -4.65
N TYR A 134 1.37 0.50 -5.22
CA TYR A 134 1.05 1.78 -4.58
C TYR A 134 0.24 1.54 -3.27
N PRO A 135 0.53 2.23 -2.16
CA PRO A 135 -0.16 2.03 -0.87
C PRO A 135 -1.65 2.36 -0.90
N ARG A 136 -2.43 1.82 0.04
CA ARG A 136 -3.85 2.20 0.20
C ARG A 136 -3.86 3.51 0.96
N THR A 137 -4.38 4.57 0.37
CA THR A 137 -4.52 5.86 1.05
C THR A 137 -5.70 5.78 2.00
N HIS A 138 -5.45 6.02 3.29
CA HIS A 138 -6.48 5.99 4.32
C HIS A 138 -7.32 7.27 4.27
N HIS A 139 -8.58 7.18 4.67
CA HIS A 139 -9.48 8.29 4.81
C HIS A 139 -9.06 9.22 5.94
N LEU A 140 -9.24 10.51 5.73
CA LEU A 140 -9.24 11.49 6.81
C LEU A 140 -10.46 11.24 7.71
N PRO A 141 -10.40 11.58 9.02
CA PRO A 141 -11.48 11.30 9.96
C PRO A 141 -12.82 11.96 9.62
N TRP A 142 -12.82 12.94 8.72
CA TRP A 142 -14.00 13.67 8.25
C TRP A 142 -14.38 13.35 6.80
N SER A 143 -13.86 12.27 6.24
CA SER A 143 -14.31 11.80 4.92
C SER A 143 -15.76 11.33 4.99
N ASP A 144 -16.58 11.75 4.02
CA ASP A 144 -18.03 11.49 4.05
C ASP A 144 -18.42 10.08 3.58
N SER A 145 -17.56 9.44 2.80
CA SER A 145 -17.72 8.06 2.36
C SER A 145 -16.59 7.21 2.94
N VAL A 146 -16.88 6.50 4.02
CA VAL A 146 -16.06 5.39 4.55
C VAL A 146 -16.96 4.15 4.49
N VAL A 147 -16.64 3.19 3.64
CA VAL A 147 -17.33 1.88 3.60
C VAL A 147 -16.53 0.83 4.40
N ASP A 148 -17.11 -0.35 4.64
CA ASP A 148 -16.56 -1.34 5.58
C ASP A 148 -15.10 -1.77 5.31
N ASP A 149 -14.64 -1.76 4.04
CA ASP A 149 -13.27 -2.10 3.65
C ASP A 149 -12.28 -0.91 3.68
N ASP A 150 -12.78 0.31 3.88
CA ASP A 150 -11.96 1.52 3.95
C ASP A 150 -11.37 1.72 5.34
N ARG A 151 -10.12 2.19 5.38
CA ARG A 151 -9.42 2.51 6.63
C ARG A 151 -9.34 4.00 6.82
N VAL A 152 -9.59 4.44 8.05
CA VAL A 152 -9.35 5.81 8.50
C VAL A 152 -7.91 5.91 9.01
N ILE A 153 -7.28 7.05 8.78
CA ILE A 153 -5.94 7.34 9.29
C ILE A 153 -5.96 7.35 10.83
N GLU A 154 -5.02 6.63 11.45
CA GLU A 154 -5.02 6.40 12.91
C GLU A 154 -4.63 7.65 13.71
N SER A 155 -3.74 8.48 13.16
CA SER A 155 -3.27 9.72 13.77
C SER A 155 -2.90 10.74 12.69
N LEU A 156 -3.20 12.01 12.98
CA LEU A 156 -2.86 13.16 12.13
C LEU A 156 -1.54 13.84 12.56
N ASP A 157 -0.86 13.33 13.59
CA ASP A 157 0.33 13.96 14.18
C ASP A 157 1.44 14.22 13.15
N ALA A 158 1.54 13.36 12.13
CA ALA A 158 2.53 13.51 11.07
C ALA A 158 2.32 14.75 10.19
N PHE A 159 1.12 15.36 10.21
CA PHE A 159 0.84 16.61 9.50
C PHE A 159 1.00 17.84 10.39
N VAL A 160 0.82 17.71 11.70
CA VAL A 160 0.82 18.85 12.63
C VAL A 160 2.19 19.54 12.62
N GLY A 161 2.20 20.84 12.33
CA GLY A 161 3.41 21.65 12.25
C GLY A 161 4.24 21.44 10.97
N GLU A 162 3.78 20.60 10.05
CA GLU A 162 4.46 20.33 8.79
C GLU A 162 3.79 21.08 7.62
N PRO A 163 4.57 21.52 6.61
CA PRO A 163 4.00 21.96 5.35
C PRO A 163 3.36 20.78 4.62
N ILE A 164 2.19 21.00 4.03
CA ILE A 164 1.41 20.02 3.30
C ILE A 164 1.15 20.48 1.87
N VAL A 165 0.71 19.52 1.06
CA VAL A 165 0.17 19.74 -0.28
C VAL A 165 -1.16 19.00 -0.37
N VAL A 166 -2.18 19.69 -0.87
CA VAL A 166 -3.50 19.12 -1.15
C VAL A 166 -3.74 19.16 -2.64
N THR A 167 -4.15 18.02 -3.19
CA THR A 167 -4.41 17.85 -4.61
C THR A 167 -5.82 17.34 -4.83
N VAL A 168 -6.40 17.61 -6.00
CA VAL A 168 -7.65 16.97 -6.42
C VAL A 168 -7.44 15.46 -6.46
N LYS A 169 -8.36 14.72 -5.84
CA LYS A 169 -8.42 13.27 -6.01
C LYS A 169 -9.09 12.99 -7.35
N MET A 170 -8.29 12.65 -8.35
CA MET A 170 -8.79 12.27 -9.67
C MET A 170 -9.33 10.83 -9.65
N ASP A 171 -10.42 10.58 -10.37
CA ASP A 171 -11.12 9.30 -10.43
C ASP A 171 -10.72 8.53 -11.69
N GLY A 172 -9.77 7.60 -11.55
CA GLY A 172 -9.31 6.76 -12.65
C GLY A 172 -8.63 5.50 -12.17
N GLU A 173 -7.60 5.09 -12.90
CA GLU A 173 -6.77 3.95 -12.55
C GLU A 173 -5.38 4.37 -12.09
N ASN A 174 -5.11 4.18 -10.80
CA ASN A 174 -3.77 4.24 -10.26
C ASN A 174 -2.78 3.43 -11.11
N THR A 175 -1.73 4.10 -11.60
CA THR A 175 -0.72 3.51 -12.48
C THR A 175 0.69 3.92 -12.01
N SER A 176 1.59 2.94 -11.95
CA SER A 176 3.02 3.14 -11.64
C SER A 176 3.86 2.85 -12.88
N LEU A 177 4.76 3.77 -13.21
CA LEU A 177 5.67 3.73 -14.34
C LEU A 177 7.11 3.56 -13.84
N TYR A 178 7.79 2.50 -14.27
CA TYR A 178 9.21 2.22 -14.02
C TYR A 178 10.00 2.40 -15.31
N ASN A 179 11.30 2.20 -15.30
CA ASN A 179 12.10 2.27 -16.51
C ASN A 179 11.85 1.13 -17.51
N ASP A 180 11.39 -0.02 -17.03
CA ASP A 180 11.23 -1.24 -17.81
C ASP A 180 9.84 -1.89 -17.71
N TYR A 181 8.95 -1.31 -16.90
CA TYR A 181 7.63 -1.86 -16.65
C TYR A 181 6.63 -0.79 -16.25
N LEU A 182 5.34 -1.09 -16.43
CA LEU A 182 4.26 -0.32 -15.83
C LEU A 182 3.21 -1.27 -15.28
N HIS A 183 2.53 -0.85 -14.22
CA HIS A 183 1.43 -1.61 -13.67
C HIS A 183 0.36 -0.70 -13.08
N ALA A 184 -0.89 -1.17 -13.11
CA ALA A 184 -1.93 -0.61 -12.26
C ALA A 184 -1.60 -0.91 -10.78
N ARG A 185 -2.42 -0.49 -9.82
CA ARG A 185 -2.19 -0.83 -8.40
C ARG A 185 -1.88 -2.31 -8.14
N SER A 186 -2.59 -3.22 -8.82
CA SER A 186 -2.31 -4.65 -8.79
C SER A 186 -1.20 -4.99 -9.79
N LEU A 187 -0.23 -5.79 -9.33
CA LEU A 187 0.86 -6.30 -10.17
C LEU A 187 0.43 -7.45 -11.08
N SER A 188 -0.77 -8.00 -10.89
CA SER A 188 -1.29 -9.07 -11.75
C SER A 188 -1.70 -8.49 -13.10
N PRO A 189 -1.05 -8.90 -14.21
CA PRO A 189 -1.33 -8.33 -15.52
C PRO A 189 -2.74 -8.72 -15.97
N ARG A 190 -3.61 -7.73 -16.10
CA ARG A 190 -4.90 -7.88 -16.80
C ARG A 190 -4.84 -7.05 -18.07
N LYS A 191 -5.12 -7.66 -19.22
CA LYS A 191 -5.22 -6.88 -20.46
C LYS A 191 -6.53 -6.11 -20.43
N HIS A 192 -6.47 -4.81 -20.68
CA HIS A 192 -7.65 -3.96 -20.80
C HIS A 192 -7.33 -2.82 -21.77
N VAL A 193 -8.25 -2.52 -22.69
CA VAL A 193 -8.04 -1.57 -23.79
C VAL A 193 -7.79 -0.15 -23.28
N SER A 194 -8.32 0.21 -22.10
CA SER A 194 -8.07 1.52 -21.47
C SER A 194 -6.60 1.77 -21.10
N ARG A 195 -5.76 0.71 -21.12
CA ARG A 195 -4.34 0.79 -20.76
C ARG A 195 -3.42 0.97 -21.98
N ASP A 196 -3.94 0.94 -23.20
CA ASP A 196 -3.09 0.98 -24.40
C ASP A 196 -2.49 2.37 -24.64
N TRP A 197 -3.23 3.43 -24.29
CA TRP A 197 -2.70 4.78 -24.32
C TRP A 197 -1.53 4.94 -23.33
N ILE A 198 -1.68 4.49 -22.08
CA ILE A 198 -0.63 4.66 -21.07
C ILE A 198 0.62 3.83 -21.38
N LYS A 199 0.48 2.64 -22.00
CA LYS A 199 1.64 1.88 -22.52
C LYS A 199 2.39 2.64 -23.60
N SER A 200 1.66 3.22 -24.55
CA SER A 200 2.26 4.01 -25.63
C SER A 200 2.92 5.29 -25.11
N PHE A 201 2.33 5.89 -24.08
CA PHE A 201 2.89 7.04 -23.37
C PHE A 201 4.17 6.66 -22.62
N HIS A 202 4.11 5.60 -21.81
CA HIS A 202 5.22 5.08 -21.04
C HIS A 202 6.43 4.73 -21.92
N ALA A 203 6.22 4.05 -23.06
CA ALA A 203 7.31 3.69 -23.97
C ALA A 203 8.17 4.88 -24.43
N ARG A 204 7.62 6.11 -24.44
CA ARG A 204 8.36 7.32 -24.80
C ARG A 204 9.24 7.86 -23.69
N ILE A 205 8.86 7.65 -22.42
CA ILE A 205 9.56 8.22 -21.26
C ILE A 205 10.27 7.18 -20.40
N ALA A 206 10.04 5.89 -20.63
CA ALA A 206 10.52 4.81 -19.76
C ALA A 206 12.04 4.87 -19.55
N HIS A 207 12.80 5.08 -20.62
CA HIS A 207 14.25 5.16 -20.57
C HIS A 207 14.81 6.36 -19.78
N GLU A 208 13.99 7.39 -19.55
CA GLU A 208 14.36 8.58 -18.75
C GLU A 208 14.11 8.35 -17.25
N ILE A 209 13.37 7.29 -16.87
CA ILE A 209 13.15 6.93 -15.47
C ILE A 209 14.39 6.15 -14.99
N PRO A 210 15.02 6.53 -13.86
CA PRO A 210 16.16 5.77 -13.34
C PRO A 210 15.79 4.34 -12.93
N GLU A 211 16.78 3.43 -12.94
CA GLU A 211 16.55 2.06 -12.48
C GLU A 211 16.10 2.03 -11.00
N GLY A 212 15.06 1.23 -10.72
CA GLY A 212 14.49 1.09 -9.38
C GLY A 212 13.59 2.25 -8.96
N TRP A 213 13.53 3.34 -9.73
CA TRP A 213 12.62 4.45 -9.49
C TRP A 213 11.26 4.19 -10.13
N ARG A 214 10.24 4.87 -9.61
CA ARG A 214 8.89 4.84 -10.18
C ARG A 214 8.18 6.16 -10.07
N ILE A 215 7.33 6.42 -11.04
CA ILE A 215 6.40 7.55 -11.07
C ILE A 215 4.99 6.99 -10.92
N CYS A 216 4.25 7.45 -9.92
CA CYS A 216 2.87 7.07 -9.71
C CYS A 216 1.94 8.23 -10.11
N GLY A 217 0.88 7.89 -10.82
CA GLY A 217 -0.13 8.82 -11.28
C GLY A 217 -1.46 8.14 -11.53
N GLU A 218 -2.43 8.92 -11.96
CA GLU A 218 -3.77 8.45 -12.30
C GLU A 218 -3.90 8.36 -13.82
N ASN A 219 -4.22 7.17 -14.33
CA ASN A 219 -4.60 6.96 -15.73
C ASN A 219 -6.10 7.26 -15.88
N LEU A 220 -6.39 8.33 -16.61
CA LEU A 220 -7.71 8.90 -16.85
C LEU A 220 -8.17 8.68 -18.29
N PHE A 221 -7.62 7.70 -19.01
CA PHE A 221 -8.05 7.43 -20.39
C PHE A 221 -9.54 7.07 -20.47
N ALA A 222 -10.02 6.25 -19.53
CA ALA A 222 -11.39 5.77 -19.49
C ALA A 222 -12.17 6.43 -18.35
N GLU A 223 -13.45 6.71 -18.58
CA GLU A 223 -14.40 7.12 -17.56
C GLU A 223 -14.59 5.99 -16.53
N HIS A 224 -14.37 6.29 -15.26
CA HIS A 224 -14.73 5.42 -14.15
C HIS A 224 -16.12 5.80 -13.63
N THR A 225 -16.18 6.63 -12.60
CA THR A 225 -17.41 7.23 -12.08
C THR A 225 -17.58 8.66 -12.61
N ILE A 226 -16.48 9.38 -12.88
CA ILE A 226 -16.49 10.75 -13.38
C ILE A 226 -16.04 10.79 -14.85
N HIS A 227 -16.88 11.42 -15.70
CA HIS A 227 -16.52 11.72 -17.10
C HIS A 227 -15.84 13.07 -17.20
N TYR A 228 -14.54 13.06 -17.49
CA TYR A 228 -13.74 14.27 -17.63
C TYR A 228 -13.83 14.84 -19.05
N ARG A 229 -14.05 16.15 -19.16
CA ARG A 229 -14.29 16.84 -20.44
C ARG A 229 -13.15 17.74 -20.93
N ASN A 230 -12.12 17.97 -20.11
CA ASN A 230 -11.12 19.01 -20.36
C ASN A 230 -9.74 18.64 -19.81
N LEU A 231 -9.29 17.40 -20.05
CA LEU A 231 -8.00 16.94 -19.54
C LEU A 231 -6.83 17.48 -20.36
N ALA A 232 -5.73 17.86 -19.69
CA ALA A 232 -4.48 18.21 -20.36
C ALA A 232 -3.72 16.98 -20.89
N SER A 233 -3.95 15.81 -20.29
CA SER A 233 -3.32 14.53 -20.60
C SER A 233 -4.22 13.39 -20.07
N TYR A 234 -4.04 12.15 -20.52
CA TYR A 234 -4.70 11.01 -19.87
C TYR A 234 -3.91 10.44 -18.69
N PHE A 235 -2.75 11.00 -18.35
CA PHE A 235 -2.00 10.62 -17.15
C PHE A 235 -1.60 11.84 -16.35
N TYR A 236 -2.00 11.85 -15.09
CA TYR A 236 -1.71 12.91 -14.12
C TYR A 236 -0.86 12.34 -12.99
N ALA A 237 0.40 12.75 -12.91
CA ALA A 237 1.34 12.29 -11.91
C ALA A 237 1.07 12.95 -10.55
N PHE A 238 1.31 12.21 -9.46
CA PHE A 238 1.16 12.71 -8.08
C PHE A 238 2.27 12.28 -7.12
N SER A 239 3.15 11.33 -7.48
CA SER A 239 4.33 11.03 -6.66
C SER A 239 5.47 10.39 -7.46
N VAL A 240 6.71 10.63 -7.02
CA VAL A 240 7.92 9.94 -7.48
C VAL A 240 8.52 9.19 -6.30
N TRP A 241 9.06 8.00 -6.57
CA TRP A 241 9.70 7.16 -5.56
C TRP A 241 11.04 6.65 -6.09
N ASN A 242 12.05 6.65 -5.23
CA ASN A 242 13.38 6.16 -5.58
C ASN A 242 13.55 4.65 -5.33
N ASP A 243 14.74 4.15 -5.65
CA ASP A 243 15.21 2.78 -5.47
C ASP A 243 15.20 2.29 -4.01
N LYS A 244 15.25 3.23 -3.06
CA LYS A 244 15.13 2.99 -1.61
C LYS A 244 13.69 3.06 -1.09
N ASN A 245 12.71 3.08 -2.00
CA ASN A 245 11.29 3.15 -1.67
C ASN A 245 10.91 4.38 -0.81
N VAL A 246 11.63 5.49 -1.00
CA VAL A 246 11.32 6.79 -0.41
C VAL A 246 10.51 7.59 -1.43
N CYS A 247 9.34 8.07 -1.02
CA CYS A 247 8.60 9.05 -1.79
C CYS A 247 9.35 10.36 -1.69
N LEU A 248 9.71 10.95 -2.83
CA LEU A 248 10.41 12.23 -2.86
C LEU A 248 9.54 13.33 -2.25
N SER A 249 10.18 14.45 -1.89
CA SER A 249 9.43 15.65 -1.53
C SER A 249 8.52 16.06 -2.70
N TRP A 250 7.47 16.83 -2.40
CA TRP A 250 6.60 17.34 -3.45
C TRP A 250 7.39 18.19 -4.46
N ASP A 251 8.34 19.00 -4.00
CA ASP A 251 9.13 19.88 -4.85
C ASP A 251 10.02 19.08 -5.81
N GLU A 252 10.78 18.11 -5.30
CA GLU A 252 11.56 17.19 -6.15
C GLU A 252 10.66 16.41 -7.11
N SER A 253 9.46 15.99 -6.65
CA SER A 253 8.50 15.32 -7.54
C SER A 253 8.06 16.24 -8.68
N GLN A 254 7.78 17.52 -8.41
CA GLN A 254 7.44 18.51 -9.44
C GLN A 254 8.57 18.70 -10.46
N GLU A 255 9.82 18.77 -10.00
CA GLU A 255 10.99 18.86 -10.90
C GLU A 255 11.04 17.68 -11.86
N TRP A 256 10.87 16.45 -11.35
CA TRP A 256 10.79 15.25 -12.19
C TRP A 256 9.61 15.28 -13.17
N PHE A 257 8.43 15.71 -12.73
CA PHE A 257 7.27 15.84 -13.61
C PHE A 257 7.53 16.85 -14.73
N GLN A 258 8.17 17.97 -14.42
CA GLN A 258 8.54 18.98 -15.40
C GLN A 258 9.58 18.45 -16.40
N LEU A 259 10.64 17.80 -15.92
CA LEU A 259 11.69 17.22 -16.77
C LEU A 259 11.13 16.20 -17.76
N LEU A 260 10.14 15.42 -17.33
CA LEU A 260 9.50 14.37 -18.13
C LEU A 260 8.26 14.86 -18.91
N GLY A 261 7.90 16.14 -18.80
CA GLY A 261 6.73 16.71 -19.48
C GLY A 261 5.40 16.10 -19.03
N LEU A 262 5.28 15.71 -17.76
CA LEU A 262 4.09 15.07 -17.20
C LEU A 262 3.07 16.11 -16.73
N ALA A 263 1.79 15.87 -17.01
CA ALA A 263 0.73 16.59 -16.32
C ALA A 263 0.70 16.16 -14.85
N VAL A 264 0.41 17.11 -13.96
CA VAL A 264 0.38 16.91 -12.50
C VAL A 264 -1.05 17.06 -12.02
N VAL A 265 -1.48 16.23 -11.06
CA VAL A 265 -2.77 16.41 -10.37
C VAL A 265 -2.95 17.86 -9.90
N PRO A 266 -4.12 18.49 -10.11
CA PRO A 266 -4.32 19.89 -9.75
C PRO A 266 -4.09 20.12 -8.24
N VAL A 267 -3.30 21.14 -7.91
CA VAL A 267 -3.03 21.54 -6.53
C VAL A 267 -4.14 22.47 -6.04
N LEU A 268 -4.78 22.10 -4.94
CA LEU A 268 -5.81 22.90 -4.27
C LEU A 268 -5.21 23.82 -3.19
N TYR A 269 -4.17 23.35 -2.51
CA TYR A 269 -3.52 24.07 -1.42
C TYR A 269 -2.08 23.61 -1.22
N GLN A 270 -1.20 24.54 -0.87
CA GLN A 270 0.16 24.25 -0.41
C GLN A 270 0.54 25.25 0.68
N GLY A 271 0.86 24.75 1.88
CA GLY A 271 1.06 25.59 3.05
C GLY A 271 1.07 24.79 4.36
N PRO A 272 1.04 25.45 5.53
CA PRO A 272 0.98 24.76 6.81
C PRO A 272 -0.29 23.91 6.95
N TRP A 273 -0.22 22.86 7.76
CA TRP A 273 -1.42 22.12 8.15
C TRP A 273 -2.44 23.01 8.89
N ASP A 274 -3.67 23.04 8.39
CA ASP A 274 -4.83 23.69 9.00
C ASP A 274 -6.06 22.80 8.80
N GLU A 275 -6.46 22.09 9.85
CA GLU A 275 -7.55 21.13 9.79
C GLU A 275 -8.91 21.77 9.47
N GLU A 276 -9.20 22.96 10.01
CA GLU A 276 -10.48 23.64 9.80
C GLU A 276 -10.63 24.05 8.33
N MET A 277 -9.57 24.61 7.74
CA MET A 277 -9.52 24.92 6.32
C MET A 277 -9.69 23.67 5.46
N LEU A 278 -9.00 22.58 5.79
CA LEU A 278 -9.07 21.32 5.01
C LEU A 278 -10.47 20.72 5.00
N ARG A 279 -11.20 20.76 6.13
CA ARG A 279 -12.58 20.28 6.20
C ARG A 279 -13.50 21.02 5.23
N GLY A 280 -13.25 22.30 4.97
CA GLY A 280 -13.98 23.13 4.00
C GLY A 280 -13.39 23.19 2.59
N LEU A 281 -12.28 22.50 2.32
CA LEU A 281 -11.52 22.67 1.07
C LEU A 281 -12.17 22.00 -0.14
N HIS A 282 -12.97 20.94 0.08
CA HIS A 282 -13.65 20.25 -1.01
C HIS A 282 -14.65 21.19 -1.71
N LYS A 283 -14.61 21.16 -3.04
CA LYS A 283 -15.65 21.75 -3.89
C LYS A 283 -16.22 20.63 -4.75
N PRO A 284 -17.55 20.57 -4.95
CA PRO A 284 -18.18 19.48 -5.69
C PRO A 284 -17.78 19.44 -7.16
N VAL A 285 -17.31 20.57 -7.72
CA VAL A 285 -16.90 20.72 -9.11
C VAL A 285 -15.48 21.25 -9.18
N HIS A 286 -14.65 20.65 -10.04
CA HIS A 286 -13.31 21.11 -10.41
C HIS A 286 -13.17 21.04 -11.93
N ASP A 287 -12.75 22.14 -12.57
CA ASP A 287 -12.63 22.28 -14.03
C ASP A 287 -13.88 21.81 -14.81
N GLY A 288 -15.07 22.16 -14.28
CA GLY A 288 -16.36 21.86 -14.90
C GLY A 288 -16.80 20.40 -14.80
N CYS A 289 -16.02 19.55 -14.12
CA CYS A 289 -16.34 18.14 -13.87
C CYS A 289 -16.58 17.92 -12.37
N GLU A 290 -17.27 16.85 -12.02
CA GLU A 290 -17.40 16.47 -10.62
C GLU A 290 -16.03 16.22 -9.98
N CYS A 291 -15.90 16.52 -8.68
CA CYS A 291 -14.67 16.34 -7.92
C CYS A 291 -14.89 15.30 -6.82
N GLU A 292 -14.25 14.14 -6.93
CA GLU A 292 -14.39 13.03 -5.99
C GLU A 292 -14.07 13.47 -4.55
N GLY A 293 -13.04 14.30 -4.42
CA GLY A 293 -12.47 14.68 -3.14
C GLY A 293 -11.07 15.22 -3.32
N TYR A 294 -10.25 15.06 -2.29
CA TYR A 294 -8.87 15.52 -2.31
C TYR A 294 -7.94 14.55 -1.59
N VAL A 295 -6.65 14.62 -1.93
CA VAL A 295 -5.58 13.91 -1.24
C VAL A 295 -4.66 14.94 -0.60
N VAL A 296 -4.38 14.76 0.70
CA VAL A 296 -3.39 15.55 1.44
C VAL A 296 -2.14 14.70 1.67
N ARG A 297 -0.97 15.28 1.44
CA ARG A 297 0.32 14.71 1.84
C ARG A 297 1.18 15.72 2.56
N VAL A 298 2.09 15.26 3.43
CA VAL A 298 3.21 16.09 3.87
C VAL A 298 4.09 16.45 2.67
N ARG A 299 4.60 17.69 2.63
CA ARG A 299 5.42 18.19 1.52
C ARG A 299 6.80 17.53 1.47
N LYS A 300 7.37 17.19 2.63
CA LYS A 300 8.67 16.52 2.74
C LYS A 300 8.66 15.11 2.15
N ALA A 301 9.85 14.57 1.91
CA ALA A 301 10.04 13.17 1.57
C ALA A 301 9.70 12.26 2.76
N PHE A 302 9.26 11.03 2.48
CA PHE A 302 8.96 10.04 3.52
C PHE A 302 9.15 8.62 2.98
N HIS A 303 9.49 7.69 3.87
CA HIS A 303 9.65 6.29 3.51
C HIS A 303 8.28 5.61 3.29
N TYR A 304 8.22 4.58 2.46
CA TYR A 304 7.00 3.82 2.16
C TYR A 304 6.23 3.35 3.41
N ARG A 305 6.97 2.95 4.46
CA ARG A 305 6.41 2.54 5.76
C ARG A 305 5.59 3.65 6.44
N ASP A 306 5.96 4.91 6.21
CA ASP A 306 5.32 6.07 6.83
C ASP A 306 4.13 6.59 6.01
N TYR A 307 3.91 6.08 4.79
CA TYR A 307 2.87 6.56 3.88
C TYR A 307 1.50 6.66 4.56
N ARG A 308 1.12 5.65 5.35
CA ARG A 308 -0.20 5.61 6.03
C ARG A 308 -0.41 6.73 7.05
N ARG A 309 0.67 7.40 7.48
CA ARG A 309 0.65 8.57 8.38
C ARG A 309 0.86 9.87 7.62
N CYS A 310 1.62 9.82 6.52
CA CYS A 310 2.02 10.99 5.74
C CYS A 310 1.04 11.38 4.63
N VAL A 311 0.06 10.53 4.30
CA VAL A 311 -0.91 10.76 3.22
C VAL A 311 -2.32 10.33 3.64
N GLY A 312 -3.29 11.22 3.46
CA GLY A 312 -4.71 10.97 3.73
C GLY A 312 -5.59 11.43 2.56
N LYS A 313 -6.80 10.87 2.46
CA LYS A 313 -7.79 11.28 1.45
C LYS A 313 -9.12 11.70 2.09
N TYR A 314 -9.76 12.71 1.52
CA TYR A 314 -11.18 12.98 1.72
C TYR A 314 -11.92 12.52 0.46
N VAL A 315 -13.05 11.84 0.63
CA VAL A 315 -13.94 11.38 -0.43
C VAL A 315 -15.36 11.83 -0.08
N ARG A 316 -16.02 12.50 -1.03
CA ARG A 316 -17.39 12.99 -0.89
C ARG A 316 -18.40 11.87 -0.71
N LYS A 317 -19.56 12.19 -0.13
CA LYS A 317 -20.68 11.25 -0.02
C LYS A 317 -21.17 10.80 -1.39
N GLY A 318 -21.48 9.51 -1.52
CA GLY A 318 -22.11 8.95 -2.73
C GLY A 318 -21.14 8.68 -3.87
N GLN A 319 -19.83 8.90 -3.67
CA GLN A 319 -18.82 8.34 -4.57
C GLN A 319 -18.79 6.82 -4.39
N VAL A 320 -19.33 6.09 -5.35
CA VAL A 320 -19.22 4.63 -5.41
C VAL A 320 -18.64 4.27 -6.78
N GLY A 321 -17.64 3.40 -6.80
CA GLY A 321 -17.05 2.92 -8.05
C GLY A 321 -18.07 2.11 -8.86
N ARG A 322 -18.02 2.23 -10.19
CA ARG A 322 -18.89 1.42 -11.07
C ARG A 322 -18.44 -0.05 -11.06
N HIS A 323 -19.29 -0.96 -10.59
CA HIS A 323 -18.96 -2.40 -10.45
C HIS A 323 -18.68 -3.11 -11.79
N ASP A 324 -19.21 -2.59 -12.91
CA ASP A 324 -19.13 -3.18 -14.24
C ASP A 324 -18.03 -2.57 -15.13
N PHE A 325 -17.23 -1.62 -14.65
CA PHE A 325 -16.22 -0.92 -15.46
C PHE A 325 -15.30 -1.90 -16.22
N TRP A 326 -14.88 -2.99 -15.57
CA TRP A 326 -13.95 -3.98 -16.15
C TRP A 326 -14.58 -4.93 -17.18
N THR A 327 -15.91 -4.93 -17.28
CA THR A 327 -16.68 -5.83 -18.17
C THR A 327 -17.54 -5.07 -19.18
N GLY A 328 -17.72 -3.76 -18.97
CA GLY A 328 -18.55 -2.89 -19.78
C GLY A 328 -17.80 -2.25 -20.97
N GLN A 329 -18.52 -1.42 -21.70
CA GLN A 329 -17.94 -0.63 -22.78
C GLN A 329 -17.07 0.49 -22.21
N VAL A 330 -15.84 0.63 -22.72
CA VAL A 330 -14.94 1.72 -22.34
C VAL A 330 -15.41 3.03 -22.97
N VAL A 331 -15.80 3.98 -22.13
CA VAL A 331 -16.03 5.38 -22.52
C VAL A 331 -14.74 6.15 -22.30
N ARG A 332 -14.30 6.90 -23.31
CA ARG A 332 -13.04 7.64 -23.28
C ARG A 332 -13.29 9.07 -22.77
N ASN A 333 -12.48 9.53 -21.82
CA ASN A 333 -12.49 10.92 -21.36
C ASN A 333 -11.99 11.88 -22.46
N GLU A 334 -12.31 13.17 -22.35
CA GLU A 334 -12.01 14.17 -23.37
C GLU A 334 -10.77 15.01 -22.99
N LEU A 335 -9.90 15.27 -23.97
CA LEU A 335 -8.77 16.19 -23.84
C LEU A 335 -9.20 17.61 -24.23
N ARG A 336 -8.50 18.61 -23.69
CA ARG A 336 -8.64 20.03 -24.03
C ARG A 336 -8.20 20.38 -25.45
#